data_AF-A0A7W0XUN6-F1
#
_entry.id   AF-A0A7W0XUN6-F1
#
_cell.length_a   1.000
_cell.length_b   1.000
_cell.length_c   1.000
_cell.angle_alpha   90.00
_cell.angle_beta   90.00
_cell.angle_gamma   90.00
#
_symmetry.space_group_name_H-M   'P 1'
#
loop_
_entity.id
_entity.type
_entity.pdbx_description
1 polymer ?
#
loop_
_entity_poly.entity_id
_entity_poly.type
_entity_poly.pdbx_seq_one_letter_code
_entity_poly.pdbx_strand_id
1 'polypeptide(L)' 'MGEAVELTVGDHVVRISNADRVVFPARGETKLDLARYYL' A
#
# COMPACT_ATOMS: atom_id res chain seq x y z
N MET A 1 -13.02 -6.79 2.76
CA MET A 1 -12.78 -5.40 2.34
C MET A 1 -11.64 -4.91 3.19
N GLY A 2 -10.47 -4.71 2.60
CA GLY A 2 -9.27 -4.34 3.36
C GLY A 2 -9.35 -2.90 3.82
N GLU A 3 -8.85 -2.63 5.02
CA GLU A 3 -8.76 -1.27 5.57
C GLU A 3 -7.95 -0.37 4.63
N ALA A 4 -8.41 0.87 4.44
CA ALA A 4 -7.65 1.85 3.68
C ALA A 4 -6.60 2.48 4.60
N VAL A 5 -5.37 2.61 4.11
CA VAL A 5 -4.25 3.21 4.84
C VAL A 5 -3.88 4.53 4.19
N GLU A 6 -3.57 5.55 5.00
CA GLU A 6 -3.07 6.84 4.51
C GLU A 6 -1.54 6.90 4.62
N LEU A 7 -0.89 7.38 3.56
CA LEU A 7 0.55 7.58 3.49
C LEU A 7 0.84 9.06 3.24
N THR A 8 1.71 9.65 4.05
CA THR A 8 2.20 11.02 3.84
C THR A 8 3.38 10.98 2.86
N VAL A 9 3.29 11.76 1.79
CA VAL A 9 4.29 11.85 0.71
C VAL A 9 4.58 13.32 0.46
N GLY A 10 5.67 13.81 1.05
CA GLY A 10 5.93 15.26 1.13
C GLY A 10 4.75 15.97 1.78
N ASP A 11 4.15 16.93 1.07
CA ASP A 11 2.99 17.71 1.53
C ASP A 11 1.64 17.07 1.20
N HIS A 12 1.62 15.88 0.58
CA HIS A 12 0.40 15.21 0.18
C HIS A 12 0.07 14.01 1.07
N VAL A 13 -1.22 13.79 1.32
CA VAL A 13 -1.73 12.56 1.94
C VAL A 13 -2.38 11.70 0.86
N VAL A 14 -1.85 10.50 0.65
CA VAL A 14 -2.29 9.55 -0.36
C VAL A 14 -2.97 8.36 0.30
N ARG A 15 -4.23 8.10 -0.06
CA ARG A 15 -5.00 6.97 0.47
C ARG A 15 -4.82 5.71 -0.37
N ILE A 16 -4.36 4.64 0.25
CA ILE A 16 -4.22 3.31 -0.34
C ILE A 16 -5.40 2.42 0.10
N SER A 17 -6.31 2.15 -0.83
CA SER A 17 -7.41 1.19 -0.63
C SER A 17 -6.97 -0.26 -0.80
N ASN A 18 -7.61 -1.18 -0.06
CA ASN A 18 -7.27 -2.61 0.00
C ASN A 18 -5.75 -2.80 0.18
N ALA A 19 -5.21 -2.17 1.21
CA ALA A 19 -3.78 -2.09 1.46
C ALA A 19 -3.14 -3.49 1.65
N ASP A 20 -3.92 -4.41 2.21
CA ASP A 20 -3.62 -5.83 2.47
C ASP A 20 -3.72 -6.73 1.23
N ARG A 21 -4.19 -6.24 0.08
CA ARG A 21 -4.29 -7.05 -1.13
C ARG A 21 -2.89 -7.49 -1.55
N VAL A 22 -2.66 -8.81 -1.59
CA VAL A 22 -1.46 -9.41 -2.17
C VAL A 22 -1.41 -9.12 -3.68
N VAL A 23 -0.31 -8.51 -4.11
CA VAL A 23 -0.05 -8.17 -5.52
C VAL A 23 1.11 -8.97 -6.12
N PHE A 24 1.96 -9.58 -5.30
CA PHE A 24 2.98 -10.54 -5.73
C PHE A 24 2.82 -11.89 -5.01
N PRO A 25 1.98 -12.80 -5.51
CA PRO A 25 1.62 -14.04 -4.79
C PRO A 25 2.80 -14.94 -4.41
N ALA A 26 3.83 -15.03 -5.27
CA ALA A 26 5.01 -15.85 -4.99
C ALA A 26 5.83 -15.37 -3.78
N ARG A 27 5.74 -14.07 -3.45
CA ARG A 27 6.49 -13.43 -2.34
C ARG A 27 5.58 -13.01 -1.18
N GLY A 28 4.25 -13.04 -1.38
CA GLY A 28 3.26 -12.59 -0.40
C GLY A 28 3.16 -11.06 -0.24
N GLU A 29 3.86 -10.29 -1.06
CA GLU A 29 3.90 -8.83 -0.93
C GLU A 29 2.56 -8.18 -1.32
N THR A 30 2.18 -7.18 -0.52
CA THR A 30 0.91 -6.47 -0.60
C THR A 30 1.02 -5.16 -1.38
N LYS A 31 -0.13 -4.57 -1.69
CA LYS A 31 -0.22 -3.24 -2.30
C LYS A 31 0.45 -2.18 -1.44
N LEU A 32 0.37 -2.31 -0.12
CA LEU A 32 1.03 -1.42 0.82
C LEU A 32 2.56 -1.60 0.80
N ASP A 33 3.05 -2.83 0.71
CA ASP A 33 4.50 -3.10 0.62
C ASP A 33 5.09 -2.45 -0.64
N LEU A 34 4.40 -2.58 -1.77
CA LEU A 34 4.82 -1.94 -3.02
C LEU A 34 4.82 -0.41 -2.92
N ALA A 35 3.79 0.19 -2.29
CA ALA A 35 3.75 1.64 -2.09
C ALA A 35 4.92 2.11 -1.23
N ARG A 36 5.19 1.43 -0.11
CA ARG A 36 6.32 1.73 0.79
C ARG A 36 7.68 1.55 0.14
N TYR A 37 7.83 0.65 -0.84
CA TYR A 37 9.07 0.47 -1.58
C TYR A 37 9.42 1.68 -2.46
N TYR A 38 8.43 2.39 -3.00
CA TYR A 38 8.65 3.56 -3.86
C TYR A 38 8.75 4.90 -3.11
N LEU A 39 8.35 4.93 -1.84
CA LEU A 39 8.46 6.09 -0.96
C LEU A 39 9.86 6.16 -0.35
#